data_AF-A0A529VJX1-F1
#
_entry.id   AF-A0A529VJX1-F1
#
_cell.length_a   1.000
_cell.length_b   1.000
_cell.length_c   1.000
_cell.angle_alpha   90.00
_cell.angle_beta   90.00
_cell.angle_gamma   90.00
#
_symmetry.space_group_name_H-M   'P 1'
#
loop_
_entity.id
_entity.type
_entity.pdbx_description
1 polymer ?
#
loop_
_entity_poly.entity_id
_entity_poly.type
_entity_poly.pdbx_seq_one_letter_code
_entity_poly.pdbx_strand_id
1 'polypeptide(L)'
;MSEVELKFILDEASPKEFWARVKASGLAKGSPTTKTLRSIYLDTSEHALKKAGIALRLRRDGRRWVQTVKTRAELHGGLSQVGEVENPAPGGRVCLEAIPDASVRDEVLQCVNGAP
;
A
#
# COMPACT_ATOMS: atom_id res chain seq x y z
N MET A 1 11.14 5.43 -0.17
CA MET A 1 11.18 5.62 1.31
C MET A 1 10.90 4.27 1.96
N SER A 2 11.33 4.00 3.20
CA SER A 2 10.92 2.78 3.90
C SER A 2 9.66 3.06 4.72
N GLU A 3 8.63 2.21 4.58
CA GLU A 3 7.44 2.20 5.44
C GLU A 3 7.60 1.07 6.47
N VAL A 4 7.31 1.36 7.74
CA VAL A 4 7.33 0.41 8.85
C VAL A 4 5.96 0.45 9.54
N GLU A 5 5.31 -0.70 9.67
CA GLU A 5 3.96 -0.80 10.22
C GLU A 5 3.76 -2.07 11.07
N LEU A 6 2.95 -1.98 12.12
CA LEU A 6 2.56 -3.12 12.95
C LEU A 6 1.10 -3.46 12.71
N LYS A 7 0.83 -4.70 12.27
CA LYS A 7 -0.51 -5.17 11.90
C LYS A 7 -1.06 -6.15 12.92
N PHE A 8 -2.32 -5.92 13.28
CA PHE A 8 -3.09 -6.81 14.15
C PHE A 8 -4.32 -7.30 13.39
N ILE A 9 -4.61 -8.59 13.50
CA ILE A 9 -5.90 -9.15 13.08
C ILE A 9 -6.84 -9.02 14.28
N LEU A 10 -8.01 -8.44 14.06
CA LEU A 10 -9.05 -8.30 15.06
C LEU A 10 -10.17 -9.29 14.73
N ASP A 11 -10.78 -9.89 15.76
CA ASP A 11 -12.01 -10.64 15.58
C ASP A 11 -13.20 -9.69 15.27
N GLU A 12 -14.32 -10.25 14.79
CA GLU A 12 -15.46 -9.44 14.33
C GLU A 12 -16.15 -8.65 15.46
N ALA A 13 -16.11 -9.14 16.70
CA ALA A 13 -16.79 -8.52 17.85
C ALA A 13 -15.96 -7.40 18.52
N SER A 14 -14.64 -7.38 18.30
CA SER A 14 -13.70 -6.53 19.04
C SER A 14 -13.51 -5.08 18.58
N PRO A 15 -13.86 -4.59 17.36
CA PRO A 15 -13.39 -3.26 16.93
C PRO A 15 -13.82 -2.12 17.86
N LYS A 16 -15.08 -2.14 18.33
CA LYS A 16 -15.61 -1.11 19.23
C LYS A 16 -14.94 -1.14 20.60
N GLU A 17 -14.74 -2.33 21.16
CA GLU A 17 -14.08 -2.52 22.46
C GLU A 17 -12.60 -2.19 22.40
N PHE A 18 -11.92 -2.62 21.33
CA PHE A 18 -10.53 -2.29 21.05
C PHE A 18 -10.33 -0.77 21.02
N TRP A 19 -11.15 -0.06 20.25
CA TRP A 19 -11.09 1.41 20.22
C TRP A 19 -11.40 2.06 21.58
N ALA A 20 -12.31 1.50 22.38
CA ALA A 20 -12.56 1.99 23.73
C ALA A 20 -11.31 1.85 24.61
N ARG A 21 -10.60 0.70 24.54
CA ARG A 21 -9.33 0.47 25.25
C ARG A 21 -8.22 1.39 24.77
N VAL A 22 -8.09 1.59 23.45
CA VAL A 22 -7.13 2.53 22.85
C VAL A 22 -7.36 3.95 23.38
N LYS A 23 -8.62 4.42 23.45
CA LYS A 23 -8.94 5.73 24.06
C LYS A 23 -8.62 5.77 25.55
N ALA A 24 -9.00 4.74 26.30
CA ALA A 24 -8.77 4.65 27.74
C ALA A 24 -7.27 4.63 28.11
N SER A 25 -6.40 4.15 27.19
CA SER A 25 -4.94 4.16 27.39
C SER A 25 -4.33 5.56 27.51
N GLY A 26 -5.02 6.60 27.03
CA GLY A 26 -4.47 7.96 26.94
C GLY A 26 -3.36 8.15 25.90
N LEU A 27 -2.99 7.09 25.15
CA LEU A 27 -1.93 7.13 24.14
C LEU A 27 -2.44 7.62 22.77
N ALA A 28 -3.74 7.51 22.52
CA ALA A 28 -4.35 7.95 21.27
C ALA A 28 -4.39 9.48 21.19
N LYS A 29 -3.73 10.06 20.18
CA LYS A 29 -3.75 11.51 19.89
C LYS A 29 -4.60 11.77 18.65
N GLY A 30 -5.53 12.72 18.74
CA GLY A 30 -6.42 13.12 17.65
C GLY A 30 -7.68 12.25 17.51
N SER A 31 -8.59 12.68 16.64
CA SER A 31 -9.83 11.96 16.33
C SER A 31 -9.65 11.11 15.07
N PRO A 32 -10.01 9.81 15.10
CA PRO A 32 -9.93 8.98 13.90
C PRO A 32 -10.93 9.49 12.85
N THR A 33 -10.52 9.47 11.58
CA THR A 33 -11.40 9.76 10.46
C THR A 33 -11.73 8.48 9.71
N THR A 34 -13.01 8.24 9.44
CA THR A 34 -13.44 7.14 8.59
C THR A 34 -13.32 7.55 7.12
N LYS A 35 -12.70 6.69 6.32
CA LYS A 35 -12.58 6.86 4.87
C LYS A 35 -12.89 5.56 4.16
N THR A 36 -13.66 5.64 3.07
CA THR A 36 -13.79 4.52 2.14
C THR A 36 -12.61 4.55 1.17
N LEU A 37 -11.79 3.51 1.23
CA LEU A 37 -10.65 3.32 0.34
C LEU A 37 -10.96 2.19 -0.64
N ARG A 38 -10.68 2.40 -1.92
CA ARG A 38 -10.77 1.35 -2.95
C ARG A 38 -9.39 1.13 -3.54
N SER A 39 -8.87 -0.09 -3.42
CA SER A 39 -7.58 -0.48 -3.99
C SER A 39 -7.79 -1.40 -5.18
N ILE A 40 -6.98 -1.22 -6.22
CA ILE A 40 -6.85 -2.08 -7.39
C ILE A 40 -5.38 -2.47 -7.44
N TYR A 41 -5.11 -3.77 -7.43
CA TYR A 41 -3.76 -4.31 -7.61
C TYR A 41 -3.61 -4.75 -9.05
N LEU A 42 -2.48 -4.37 -9.65
CA LEU A 42 -2.17 -4.67 -11.04
C LEU A 42 -0.93 -5.54 -11.10
N ASP A 43 -0.97 -6.52 -11.99
CA ASP A 43 0.14 -7.42 -12.30
C ASP A 43 -0.05 -7.92 -13.75
N THR A 44 0.95 -8.58 -14.29
CA THR A 44 0.84 -9.27 -15.57
C THR A 44 0.08 -10.59 -15.42
N SER A 45 -0.36 -11.19 -16.53
CA SER A 45 -1.02 -12.51 -16.52
C SER A 45 -0.15 -13.60 -15.88
N GLU A 46 1.17 -13.47 -15.97
CA GLU A 46 2.17 -14.40 -15.42
C GLU A 46 2.57 -14.05 -13.99
N HIS A 47 1.98 -13.00 -13.40
CA HIS A 47 2.28 -12.47 -12.07
C HIS A 47 3.76 -12.05 -11.92
N ALA A 48 4.30 -11.35 -12.92
CA ALA A 48 5.72 -10.98 -12.94
C ALA A 48 6.12 -10.08 -11.77
N LEU A 49 5.28 -9.10 -11.40
CA LEU A 49 5.57 -8.20 -10.27
C LEU A 49 5.56 -8.98 -8.95
N LYS A 50 4.54 -9.81 -8.74
CA LYS A 50 4.48 -10.66 -7.54
C LYS A 50 5.70 -11.56 -7.41
N LYS A 51 6.16 -12.18 -8.51
CA LYS A 51 7.36 -13.04 -8.52
C LYS A 51 8.63 -12.25 -8.16
N ALA A 52 8.69 -10.98 -8.52
CA ALA A 52 9.76 -10.07 -8.13
C ALA A 52 9.59 -9.50 -6.71
N GLY A 53 8.54 -9.86 -5.96
CA GLY A 53 8.25 -9.29 -4.64
C GLY A 53 7.79 -7.84 -4.70
N ILE A 54 7.18 -7.43 -5.81
CA ILE A 54 6.69 -6.08 -6.07
C ILE A 54 5.16 -6.10 -6.09
N ALA A 55 4.55 -5.06 -5.50
CA ALA A 55 3.12 -4.81 -5.63
C ALA A 55 2.87 -3.41 -6.20
N LEU A 56 2.19 -3.35 -7.35
CA LEU A 56 1.69 -2.11 -7.94
C LEU A 56 0.21 -1.94 -7.57
N ARG A 57 -0.11 -0.81 -6.92
CA ARG A 57 -1.45 -0.52 -6.42
C ARG A 57 -1.93 0.84 -6.90
N LEU A 58 -3.14 0.90 -7.45
CA LEU A 58 -3.93 2.12 -7.50
C LEU A 58 -4.89 2.17 -6.32
N ARG A 59 -4.91 3.29 -5.59
CA ARG A 59 -5.82 3.52 -4.48
C ARG A 59 -6.62 4.79 -4.69
N ARG A 60 -7.95 4.70 -4.59
CA ARG A 60 -8.85 5.84 -4.47
C ARG A 60 -9.00 6.21 -2.99
N ASP A 61 -8.51 7.40 -2.62
CA ASP A 61 -8.72 8.05 -1.31
C ASP A 61 -9.67 9.23 -1.52
N GLY A 62 -10.97 8.99 -1.29
CA GLY A 62 -12.03 9.94 -1.58
C GLY A 62 -12.11 10.29 -3.07
N ARG A 63 -11.70 11.51 -3.43
CA ARG A 63 -11.67 12.00 -4.82
C ARG A 63 -10.29 11.87 -5.48
N ARG A 64 -9.26 11.53 -4.71
CA ARG A 64 -7.88 11.44 -5.20
C ARG A 64 -7.54 10.01 -5.56
N TRP A 65 -6.69 9.87 -6.56
CA TRP A 65 -6.09 8.61 -6.97
C TRP A 65 -4.59 8.67 -6.72
N VAL A 66 -4.07 7.60 -6.13
CA VAL A 66 -2.66 7.44 -5.79
C VAL A 66 -2.18 6.12 -6.38
N GLN A 67 -1.05 6.16 -7.06
CA GLN A 67 -0.27 4.99 -7.44
C GLN A 67 0.78 4.75 -6.36
N THR A 68 0.92 3.49 -5.98
CA THR A 68 1.90 3.04 -4.99
C THR A 68 2.65 1.84 -5.56
N VAL A 69 3.97 1.85 -5.45
CA VAL A 69 4.81 0.67 -5.63
C VAL A 69 5.38 0.28 -4.28
N LYS A 70 5.14 -0.97 -3.88
CA LYS A 70 5.78 -1.60 -2.72
C LYS A 70 6.81 -2.61 -3.21
N THR A 71 7.99 -2.60 -2.60
CA THR A 71 9.12 -3.50 -2.90
C THR A 71 9.68 -4.08 -1.60
N ARG A 72 10.43 -5.19 -1.70
CA ARG A 72 11.28 -5.72 -0.61
C ARG A 72 10.50 -5.87 0.70
N ALA A 73 9.38 -6.58 0.65
CA ALA A 73 8.53 -6.75 1.82
C ALA A 73 9.14 -7.74 2.81
N GLU A 74 9.35 -7.27 4.04
CA GLU A 74 9.73 -8.07 5.19
C GLU A 74 8.57 -8.11 6.18
N LEU A 75 8.29 -9.29 6.76
CA LEU A 75 7.23 -9.48 7.73
C LEU A 75 7.71 -10.37 8.88
N HIS A 76 7.73 -9.81 10.09
CA HIS A 76 8.16 -10.51 11.31
C HIS A 76 7.12 -10.33 12.42
N GLY A 77 6.33 -11.37 12.70
CA GLY A 77 5.38 -11.36 13.83
C GLY A 77 4.34 -10.23 13.78
N GLY A 78 3.93 -9.80 12.58
CA GLY A 78 3.00 -8.68 12.37
C GLY A 78 3.68 -7.33 12.09
N LEU A 79 4.98 -7.20 12.35
CA LEU A 79 5.79 -6.05 11.93
C LEU A 79 6.12 -6.18 10.45
N SER A 80 5.61 -5.28 9.62
CA SER A 80 5.94 -5.19 8.20
C SER A 80 6.87 -4.01 7.94
N GLN A 81 7.89 -4.26 7.13
CA GLN A 81 8.76 -3.23 6.58
C GLN A 81 8.80 -3.40 5.06
N VAL A 82 8.59 -2.31 4.33
CA VAL A 82 8.59 -2.31 2.87
C VAL A 82 9.33 -1.09 2.34
N GLY A 83 9.91 -1.20 1.15
CA GLY A 83 10.21 -0.03 0.33
C GLY A 83 8.92 0.47 -0.31
N GLU A 84 8.51 1.72 -0.04
CA GLU A 84 7.31 2.33 -0.61
C GLU A 84 7.65 3.61 -1.38
N VAL A 85 7.03 3.72 -2.55
CA VAL A 85 7.02 4.93 -3.38
C VAL A 85 5.59 5.21 -3.79
N GLU A 86 5.10 6.41 -3.49
CA GLU A 86 3.76 6.88 -3.87
C GLU A 86 3.84 8.10 -4.78
N ASN A 87 2.94 8.17 -5.77
CA ASN A 87 2.74 9.34 -6.62
C ASN A 87 1.26 9.52 -6.99
N PRO A 88 0.80 10.75 -7.32
CA PRO A 88 -0.54 10.95 -7.84
C PRO A 88 -0.80 10.15 -9.11
N ALA A 89 -2.03 9.66 -9.29
CA ALA A 89 -2.46 8.92 -10.47
C ALA A 89 -3.78 9.49 -11.04
N PRO A 90 -3.76 10.70 -11.63
CA PRO A 90 -4.97 11.37 -12.10
C PRO A 90 -5.82 10.49 -13.02
N GLY A 91 -7.14 10.53 -12.83
CA GLY A 91 -8.07 9.70 -13.61
C GLY A 91 -8.06 8.21 -13.24
N GLY A 92 -7.29 7.78 -12.23
CA GLY A 92 -7.23 6.39 -11.79
C GLY A 92 -6.57 5.47 -12.82
N ARG A 93 -5.57 5.98 -13.53
CA ARG A 93 -4.76 5.23 -14.50
C ARG A 93 -3.36 5.03 -13.96
N VAL A 94 -2.80 3.84 -14.19
CA VAL A 94 -1.39 3.57 -13.94
C VAL A 94 -0.55 4.37 -14.94
N CYS A 95 0.58 4.89 -14.47
CA CYS A 95 1.63 5.45 -15.30
C CYS A 95 2.96 5.08 -14.66
N LEU A 96 3.64 4.09 -15.24
CA LEU A 96 4.89 3.55 -14.69
C LEU A 96 6.01 4.60 -14.79
N GLU A 97 5.98 5.42 -15.82
CA GLU A 97 6.91 6.53 -16.05
C GLU A 97 6.83 7.59 -14.95
N ALA A 98 5.66 7.72 -14.30
CA ALA A 98 5.45 8.65 -13.21
C ALA A 98 5.95 8.14 -11.85
N ILE A 99 6.48 6.92 -11.76
CA ILE A 99 7.16 6.43 -10.55
C ILE A 99 8.39 7.31 -10.32
N PRO A 100 8.45 8.06 -9.20
CA PRO A 100 9.47 9.10 -9.00
C PRO A 100 10.86 8.55 -8.71
N ASP A 101 10.94 7.36 -8.09
CA ASP A 101 12.20 6.68 -7.84
C ASP A 101 12.64 5.92 -9.10
N ALA A 102 13.77 6.31 -9.69
CA ALA A 102 14.25 5.75 -10.94
C ALA A 102 14.59 4.25 -10.82
N SER A 103 15.20 3.83 -9.71
CA SER A 103 15.57 2.42 -9.53
C SER A 103 14.32 1.54 -9.43
N VAL A 104 13.30 1.99 -8.67
CA VAL A 104 12.04 1.26 -8.56
C VAL A 104 11.29 1.25 -9.89
N ARG A 105 11.30 2.37 -10.63
CA ARG A 105 10.67 2.46 -11.95
C ARG A 105 11.30 1.47 -12.93
N ASP A 106 12.62 1.45 -13.02
CA ASP A 106 13.35 0.59 -13.95
C ASP A 106 13.14 -0.89 -13.61
N GLU A 107 13.12 -1.24 -12.32
CA GLU A 107 12.81 -2.58 -11.82
C GLU A 107 11.38 -3.02 -12.24
N VAL A 108 10.39 -2.14 -12.07
CA VAL A 108 9.00 -2.41 -12.48
C VAL A 108 8.90 -2.58 -14.00
N LEU A 109 9.50 -1.67 -14.77
CA LEU A 109 9.49 -1.72 -16.24
C LEU A 109 10.13 -3.01 -16.78
N GLN A 110 11.25 -3.42 -16.18
CA GLN A 110 11.91 -4.68 -16.51
C GLN A 110 11.02 -5.89 -16.20
N CYS A 111 10.32 -5.89 -15.06
CA CYS A 111 9.43 -6.98 -14.66
C CYS A 111 8.22 -7.12 -15.59
N VAL A 112 7.62 -6.01 -16.02
CA VAL A 112 6.44 -6.06 -16.90
C VAL A 112 6.80 -6.34 -18.35
N ASN A 113 8.04 -6.05 -18.79
CA ASN A 113 8.57 -6.36 -20.12
C ASN A 113 7.61 -6.02 -21.29
N GLY A 114 6.94 -4.87 -21.23
CA GLY A 114 5.98 -4.44 -22.25
C GLY A 114 4.63 -5.17 -22.24
N ALA A 115 4.32 -5.91 -21.18
CA ALA A 115 2.98 -6.42 -20.93
C ALA A 115 1.95 -5.27 -20.93
N PRO A 116 0.76 -5.50 -21.52
CA PRO A 116 -0.27 -4.47 -21.67
C PRO A 116 -0.85 -3.95 -20.36
#